data_AF-A0A7J2R886-F1
#
_entry.id   AF-A0A7J2R886-F1
#
_cell.length_a   1.000
_cell.length_b   1.000
_cell.length_c   1.000
_cell.angle_alpha   90.00
_cell.angle_beta   90.00
_cell.angle_gamma   90.00
#
_symmetry.space_group_name_H-M   'P 1'
#
loop_
_entity.id
_entity.type
_entity.pdbx_description
1 polymer ?
#
loop_
_entity_poly.entity_id
_entity_poly.type
_entity_poly.pdbx_seq_one_letter_code
_entity_poly.pdbx_strand_id
1 'polypeptide(L)'
;MEFNEDFIIEEIKNKLDIQYYHNVFDDHKEIKGEWMLETQKPENLVEDIFRKMLIILQIPENKIVSQSRVKIFDVFKDKNRYPDFKIIKHRTKEKDLLIELEPYNTNIQVGITQAEEWIRDIRIGTVSQALVVNLNHFILVFFDGKDVKNKELTIAESCKLISDIVFGKKISIKIEDINKITKQFYNQFYAIIHGGVYINIKKERIIINEKDSIINNLIYADRLNEEGKVEFIYSIFNRLIFIKILIDWDLFPDISQYLRRVPEHLIHTELNNLFFKTLAVKEEERVNLPEEFIDVPFLNGGLFRKTDIEKKNQDLMVNPKYLTKIFDFLEEYSFLANGDDNSSINSEILGYIFEKTIEFRKGTGSYYTHTSICDFMCES
;
A
#
# COMPACT_ATOMS: atom_id res chain seq x y z
N MET A 1 -21.29 1.22 -3.64
CA MET A 1 -22.15 1.91 -4.61
C MET A 1 -21.62 1.53 -5.98
N GLU A 2 -22.42 0.88 -6.82
CA GLU A 2 -21.99 0.58 -8.20
C GLU A 2 -22.21 1.84 -9.03
N PHE A 3 -21.14 2.35 -9.64
CA PHE A 3 -21.29 3.37 -10.67
C PHE A 3 -21.86 2.70 -11.91
N ASN A 4 -23.04 3.13 -12.33
CA ASN A 4 -23.74 2.67 -13.51
C ASN A 4 -24.31 3.86 -14.29
N GLU A 5 -24.93 3.59 -15.43
CA GLU A 5 -25.53 4.62 -16.27
C GLU A 5 -26.63 5.39 -15.53
N ASP A 6 -27.43 4.72 -14.69
CA ASP A 6 -28.48 5.35 -13.89
C ASP A 6 -27.93 6.43 -12.96
N PHE A 7 -26.80 6.18 -12.29
CA PHE A 7 -26.12 7.18 -11.47
C PHE A 7 -25.76 8.43 -12.28
N ILE A 8 -25.17 8.26 -13.47
CA ILE A 8 -24.78 9.38 -14.33
C ILE A 8 -26.02 10.17 -14.78
N ILE A 9 -27.07 9.46 -15.20
CA ILE A 9 -28.34 10.08 -15.63
C ILE A 9 -28.97 10.86 -14.48
N GLU A 10 -28.99 10.31 -13.27
CA GLU A 10 -29.54 10.98 -12.08
C GLU A 10 -28.75 12.26 -11.76
N GLU A 11 -27.42 12.20 -11.79
CA GLU A 11 -26.57 13.37 -11.57
C GLU A 11 -26.76 14.47 -12.63
N ILE A 12 -26.93 14.10 -13.90
CA ILE A 12 -27.23 15.06 -14.98
C ILE A 12 -28.61 15.66 -14.76
N LYS A 13 -29.64 14.85 -14.47
CA LYS A 13 -31.01 15.30 -14.20
C LYS A 13 -31.06 16.30 -13.04
N ASN A 14 -30.27 16.08 -11.99
CA ASN A 14 -30.20 16.99 -10.85
C ASN A 14 -29.62 18.38 -11.19
N LYS A 15 -28.96 18.54 -12.35
CA LYS A 15 -28.35 19.80 -12.81
C LYS A 15 -28.97 20.36 -14.09
N LEU A 16 -29.89 19.62 -14.73
CA LEU A 16 -30.52 19.98 -16.00
C LEU A 16 -31.99 20.39 -15.78
N ASP A 17 -32.47 21.40 -16.50
CA ASP A 17 -33.88 21.74 -16.49
C ASP A 17 -34.70 20.62 -17.17
N ILE A 18 -35.77 20.21 -16.48
CA ILE A 18 -36.65 19.10 -16.89
C ILE A 18 -37.20 19.25 -18.31
N GLN A 19 -37.39 20.48 -18.79
CA GLN A 19 -37.88 20.72 -20.15
C GLN A 19 -36.93 20.23 -21.25
N TYR A 20 -35.63 20.05 -20.93
CA TYR A 20 -34.60 19.60 -21.87
C TYR A 20 -34.23 18.13 -21.73
N TYR A 21 -34.91 17.36 -20.87
CA TYR A 21 -34.62 15.93 -20.71
C TYR A 21 -34.75 15.16 -22.02
N HIS A 22 -35.83 15.38 -22.77
CA HIS A 22 -36.04 14.73 -24.07
C HIS A 22 -34.91 15.06 -25.06
N ASN A 23 -34.44 16.31 -25.07
CA ASN A 23 -33.34 16.72 -25.95
C ASN A 23 -32.06 15.94 -25.67
N VAL A 24 -31.76 15.66 -24.40
CA VAL A 24 -30.48 15.10 -23.97
C VAL A 24 -30.51 13.57 -23.95
N PHE A 25 -31.58 12.97 -23.41
CA PHE A 25 -31.65 11.53 -23.18
C PHE A 25 -32.32 10.77 -24.33
N ASP A 26 -33.24 11.39 -25.07
CA ASP A 26 -33.96 10.74 -26.17
C ASP A 26 -33.39 11.15 -27.54
N ASP A 27 -33.16 12.46 -27.76
CA ASP A 27 -32.60 12.97 -29.03
C ASP A 27 -31.07 12.95 -29.08
N HIS A 28 -30.40 12.56 -27.99
CA HIS A 28 -28.94 12.54 -27.84
C HIS A 28 -28.24 13.86 -28.25
N LYS A 29 -28.88 15.01 -28.01
CA LYS A 29 -28.27 16.32 -28.30
C LYS A 29 -27.19 16.64 -27.28
N GLU A 30 -26.14 17.30 -27.76
CA GLU A 30 -25.11 17.91 -26.92
C GLU A 30 -25.74 18.88 -25.91
N ILE A 31 -25.35 18.74 -24.64
CA ILE A 31 -25.87 19.60 -23.57
C ILE A 31 -25.35 21.03 -23.76
N LYS A 32 -26.27 21.99 -23.69
CA LYS A 32 -25.92 23.41 -23.67
C LYS A 32 -25.95 23.96 -22.26
N GLY A 33 -25.06 24.91 -21.98
CA GLY A 33 -25.00 25.58 -20.68
C GLY A 33 -26.29 26.27 -20.25
N GLU A 34 -27.05 26.80 -21.22
CA GLU A 34 -28.35 27.44 -21.00
C GLU A 34 -29.47 26.45 -20.59
N TRP A 35 -29.26 25.14 -20.77
CA TRP A 35 -30.22 24.11 -20.39
C TRP A 35 -30.10 23.69 -18.92
N MET A 36 -29.05 24.14 -18.23
CA MET A 36 -28.77 23.77 -16.85
C MET A 36 -29.53 24.66 -15.86
N LEU A 37 -29.89 24.11 -14.70
CA LEU A 37 -30.57 24.84 -13.62
C LEU A 37 -29.75 26.04 -13.14
N GLU A 38 -28.42 25.87 -13.09
CA GLU A 38 -27.45 26.94 -12.94
C GLU A 38 -26.63 27.03 -14.23
N THR A 39 -26.72 28.15 -14.93
CA THR A 39 -26.03 28.32 -16.22
C THR A 39 -24.51 28.23 -16.04
N GLN A 40 -23.89 27.26 -16.71
CA GLN A 40 -22.45 27.03 -16.69
C GLN A 40 -21.99 26.45 -18.03
N LYS A 41 -20.68 26.28 -18.21
CA LYS A 41 -20.16 25.63 -19.41
C LYS A 41 -20.49 24.13 -19.42
N PRO A 42 -20.82 23.52 -20.58
CA PRO A 42 -21.07 22.08 -20.68
C PRO A 42 -19.96 21.19 -20.09
N GLU A 43 -18.71 21.59 -20.25
CA GLU A 43 -17.53 20.91 -19.71
C GLU A 43 -17.55 20.83 -18.17
N ASN A 44 -18.03 21.89 -17.50
CA ASN A 44 -18.08 21.97 -16.04
C ASN A 44 -19.05 20.92 -15.45
N LEU A 45 -20.14 20.61 -16.16
CA LEU A 45 -21.07 19.56 -15.73
C LEU A 45 -20.39 18.20 -15.69
N VAL A 46 -19.62 17.87 -16.74
CA VAL A 46 -18.88 16.61 -16.81
C VAL A 46 -17.79 16.57 -15.74
N GLU A 47 -17.08 17.68 -15.54
CA GLU A 47 -16.08 17.80 -14.49
C GLU A 47 -16.67 17.59 -13.09
N ASP A 48 -17.79 18.23 -12.77
CA ASP A 48 -18.47 18.09 -11.48
C ASP A 48 -18.82 16.64 -11.16
N ILE A 49 -19.44 15.95 -12.13
CA ILE A 49 -19.86 14.55 -11.97
C ILE A 49 -18.63 13.65 -11.85
N PHE A 50 -17.62 13.85 -12.69
CA PHE A 50 -16.38 13.07 -12.62
C PHE A 50 -15.67 13.27 -11.27
N ARG A 51 -15.58 14.50 -10.75
CA ARG A 51 -15.04 14.77 -9.41
C ARG A 51 -15.84 14.08 -8.32
N LYS A 52 -17.17 14.05 -8.42
CA LYS A 52 -18.03 13.32 -7.50
C LYS A 52 -17.74 11.81 -7.54
N MET A 53 -17.50 11.24 -8.72
CA MET A 53 -17.05 9.86 -8.85
C MET A 53 -15.72 9.62 -8.13
N LEU A 54 -14.73 10.50 -8.30
CA LEU A 54 -13.44 10.40 -7.61
C LEU A 54 -13.58 10.47 -6.08
N ILE A 55 -14.46 11.35 -5.56
CA ILE A 55 -14.75 11.46 -4.12
C ILE A 55 -15.38 10.16 -3.58
N ILE A 56 -16.35 9.60 -4.30
CA ILE A 56 -17.01 8.35 -3.90
C ILE A 56 -16.05 7.15 -3.97
N LEU A 57 -15.11 7.15 -4.93
CA LEU A 57 -13.99 6.22 -5.01
C LEU A 57 -12.91 6.46 -3.93
N GLN A 58 -13.09 7.49 -3.09
CA GLN A 58 -12.16 7.88 -2.02
C GLN A 58 -10.76 8.22 -2.54
N ILE A 59 -10.65 8.72 -3.77
CA ILE A 59 -9.37 9.13 -4.36
C ILE A 59 -8.82 10.34 -3.59
N PRO A 60 -7.63 10.25 -2.98
CA PRO A 60 -7.05 11.36 -2.23
C PRO A 60 -6.78 12.59 -3.11
N GLU A 61 -7.07 13.80 -2.61
CA GLU A 61 -6.84 15.03 -3.37
C GLU A 61 -5.38 15.23 -3.80
N ASN A 62 -4.42 14.78 -2.98
CA ASN A 62 -2.99 14.87 -3.33
C ASN A 62 -2.59 13.97 -4.52
N LYS A 63 -3.45 13.03 -4.92
CA LYS A 63 -3.28 12.20 -6.12
C LYS A 63 -3.92 12.80 -7.36
N ILE A 64 -4.66 13.90 -7.25
CA ILE A 64 -5.33 14.56 -8.38
C ILE A 64 -4.64 15.90 -8.64
N VAL A 65 -4.17 16.10 -9.87
CA VAL A 65 -3.50 17.33 -10.30
C VAL A 65 -4.31 17.97 -11.42
N SER A 66 -4.74 19.22 -11.24
CA SER A 66 -5.41 20.02 -12.27
C SER A 66 -4.42 20.91 -13.03
N GLN A 67 -4.84 21.38 -14.21
CA GLN A 67 -4.05 22.24 -15.11
C GLN A 67 -3.41 23.46 -14.46
N SER A 68 -3.96 23.97 -13.35
CA SER A 68 -3.41 25.11 -12.59
C SER A 68 -1.96 24.91 -12.11
N ARG A 69 -1.46 23.67 -12.06
CA ARG A 69 -0.08 23.32 -11.65
C ARG A 69 0.87 23.17 -12.84
N VAL A 70 1.22 24.29 -13.47
CA VAL A 70 2.03 24.39 -14.71
C VAL A 70 3.27 23.48 -14.70
N LYS A 71 4.08 23.47 -13.64
CA LYS A 71 5.34 22.69 -13.57
C LYS A 71 5.15 21.19 -13.83
N ILE A 72 4.02 20.62 -13.44
CA ILE A 72 3.73 19.19 -13.60
C ILE A 72 3.39 18.86 -15.06
N PHE A 73 2.89 19.86 -15.81
CA PHE A 73 2.53 19.75 -17.23
C PHE A 73 3.57 20.36 -18.17
N ASP A 74 4.77 20.70 -17.68
CA ASP A 74 5.83 21.30 -18.49
C ASP A 74 6.20 20.44 -19.73
N VAL A 75 6.04 19.12 -19.66
CA VAL A 75 6.28 18.19 -20.78
C VAL A 75 5.31 18.38 -21.96
N PHE A 76 4.18 19.05 -21.73
CA PHE A 76 3.15 19.34 -22.72
C PHE A 76 3.26 20.77 -23.28
N LYS A 77 4.28 21.56 -22.92
CA LYS A 77 4.43 22.97 -23.35
C LYS A 77 4.37 23.18 -24.87
N ASP A 78 4.81 22.19 -25.63
CA ASP A 78 4.83 22.22 -27.10
C ASP A 78 3.55 21.63 -27.73
N LYS A 79 2.54 21.26 -26.92
CA LYS A 79 1.27 20.67 -27.39
C LYS A 79 0.17 21.73 -27.44
N ASN A 80 -0.78 21.53 -28.34
CA ASN A 80 -1.91 22.45 -28.53
C ASN A 80 -2.82 22.56 -27.30
N ARG A 81 -2.94 21.49 -26.51
CA ARG A 81 -3.79 21.45 -25.31
C ARG A 81 -3.21 20.48 -24.27
N TYR A 82 -3.48 20.79 -23.00
CA TYR A 82 -3.12 20.00 -21.82
C TYR A 82 -4.31 19.12 -21.41
N PRO A 83 -4.07 17.95 -20.79
CA PRO A 83 -5.14 17.19 -20.14
C PRO A 83 -5.76 17.99 -18.99
N ASP A 84 -7.06 17.81 -18.76
CA ASP A 84 -7.80 18.47 -17.66
C ASP A 84 -7.29 18.02 -16.29
N PHE A 85 -7.00 16.72 -16.15
CA PHE A 85 -6.42 16.15 -14.94
C PHE A 85 -5.23 15.25 -15.22
N LYS A 86 -4.41 15.12 -14.18
CA LYS A 86 -3.47 14.03 -14.03
C LYS A 86 -3.71 13.34 -12.69
N ILE A 87 -4.02 12.06 -12.74
CA ILE A 87 -4.06 11.18 -11.58
C ILE A 87 -2.67 10.55 -11.42
N ILE A 88 -2.05 10.83 -10.27
CA ILE A 88 -0.70 10.37 -9.95
C ILE A 88 -0.77 8.90 -9.57
N LYS A 89 0.07 8.09 -10.22
CA LYS A 89 0.22 6.68 -9.92
C LYS A 89 0.60 6.39 -8.46
N HIS A 90 0.34 5.17 -8.02
CA HIS A 90 0.78 4.69 -6.72
C HIS A 90 2.29 4.39 -6.74
N ARG A 91 2.76 3.65 -7.75
CA ARG A 91 4.15 3.16 -7.81
C ARG A 91 4.99 3.79 -8.92
N THR A 92 6.29 3.89 -8.69
CA THR A 92 7.26 4.47 -9.65
C THR A 92 7.30 3.76 -11.01
N LYS A 93 7.06 2.44 -11.04
CA LYS A 93 7.05 1.60 -12.27
C LYS A 93 5.74 1.60 -13.05
N GLU A 94 4.67 2.18 -12.51
CA GLU A 94 3.38 2.28 -13.18
C GLU A 94 3.32 3.52 -14.08
N LYS A 95 2.21 3.69 -14.79
CA LYS A 95 1.93 4.88 -15.60
C LYS A 95 0.92 5.76 -14.87
N ASP A 96 1.14 7.07 -14.91
CA ASP A 96 0.13 8.05 -14.49
C ASP A 96 -1.09 7.97 -15.42
N LEU A 97 -2.25 8.45 -14.96
CA LEU A 97 -3.45 8.55 -15.81
C LEU A 97 -3.77 10.02 -16.09
N LEU A 98 -3.66 10.41 -17.35
CA LEU A 98 -4.14 11.70 -17.85
C LEU A 98 -5.65 11.59 -18.09
N ILE A 99 -6.41 12.59 -17.70
CA ILE A 99 -7.86 12.63 -17.95
C ILE A 99 -8.13 13.78 -18.91
N GLU A 100 -8.84 13.49 -20.00
CA GLU A 100 -9.44 14.49 -20.88
C GLU A 100 -10.96 14.39 -20.77
N LEU A 101 -11.60 15.49 -20.42
CA LEU A 101 -13.05 15.58 -20.32
C LEU A 101 -13.62 16.24 -21.57
N GLU A 102 -14.65 15.62 -22.11
CA GLU A 102 -15.44 16.13 -23.23
C GLU A 102 -16.89 16.34 -22.76
N PRO A 103 -17.62 17.35 -23.26
CA PRO A 103 -19.00 17.56 -22.85
C PRO A 103 -19.91 16.36 -23.14
N TYR A 104 -20.98 16.20 -22.35
CA TYR A 104 -21.92 15.10 -22.52
C TYR A 104 -22.57 15.10 -23.92
N ASN A 105 -22.70 13.92 -24.53
CA ASN A 105 -23.18 13.71 -25.91
C ASN A 105 -22.33 14.35 -27.04
N THR A 106 -21.12 14.87 -26.77
CA THR A 106 -20.25 15.33 -27.87
C THR A 106 -19.59 14.17 -28.60
N ASN A 107 -19.06 14.48 -29.79
CA ASN A 107 -18.19 13.58 -30.52
C ASN A 107 -16.85 13.43 -29.78
N ILE A 108 -16.72 12.33 -29.03
CA ILE A 108 -15.53 12.01 -28.23
C ILE A 108 -14.25 11.82 -29.07
N GLN A 109 -14.36 11.65 -30.39
CA GLN A 109 -13.20 11.45 -31.27
C GLN A 109 -12.19 12.59 -31.21
N VAL A 110 -12.63 13.82 -30.92
CA VAL A 110 -11.76 14.98 -30.74
C VAL A 110 -10.80 14.75 -29.57
N GLY A 111 -11.34 14.42 -28.39
CA GLY A 111 -10.56 14.09 -27.21
C GLY A 111 -9.68 12.85 -27.40
N ILE A 112 -10.15 11.82 -28.12
CA ILE A 112 -9.33 10.64 -28.46
C ILE A 112 -8.11 11.05 -29.29
N THR A 113 -8.29 11.82 -30.35
CA THR A 113 -7.18 12.26 -31.21
C THR A 113 -6.16 13.08 -30.42
N GLN A 114 -6.63 13.97 -29.55
CA GLN A 114 -5.77 14.76 -28.67
C GLN A 114 -4.99 13.87 -27.68
N ALA A 115 -5.65 12.90 -27.05
CA ALA A 115 -5.01 11.94 -26.17
C ALA A 115 -3.97 11.07 -26.91
N GLU A 116 -4.26 10.63 -28.13
CA GLU A 116 -3.31 9.89 -28.95
C GLU A 116 -2.06 10.72 -29.26
N GLU A 117 -2.18 12.02 -29.54
CA GLU A 117 -1.03 12.90 -29.76
C GLU A 117 -0.12 13.03 -28.54
N TRP A 118 -0.68 12.97 -27.33
CA TRP A 118 0.09 12.92 -26.09
C TRP A 118 0.79 11.58 -25.92
N ILE A 119 0.04 10.48 -26.05
CA ILE A 119 0.56 9.14 -25.80
C ILE A 119 1.56 8.68 -26.87
N ARG A 120 1.49 9.22 -28.11
CA ARG A 120 2.53 9.02 -29.14
C ARG A 120 3.86 9.67 -28.78
N ASP A 121 3.87 10.72 -27.96
CA ASP A 121 5.12 11.31 -27.46
C ASP A 121 5.77 10.36 -26.46
N ILE A 122 6.96 9.85 -26.79
CA ILE A 122 7.66 8.86 -25.97
C ILE A 122 7.95 9.38 -24.55
N ARG A 123 8.08 10.70 -24.35
CA ARG A 123 8.31 11.31 -23.02
C ARG A 123 7.09 11.18 -22.12
N ILE A 124 5.91 11.00 -22.71
CA ILE A 124 4.62 10.92 -22.03
C ILE A 124 4.11 9.47 -22.05
N GLY A 125 3.97 8.84 -23.22
CA GLY A 125 3.38 7.50 -23.37
C GLY A 125 4.15 6.36 -22.71
N THR A 126 5.44 6.56 -22.37
CA THR A 126 6.22 5.60 -21.58
C THR A 126 5.88 5.64 -20.08
N VAL A 127 5.42 6.79 -19.57
CA VAL A 127 5.17 7.04 -18.15
C VAL A 127 3.71 7.39 -17.84
N SER A 128 2.85 7.46 -18.86
CA SER A 128 1.44 7.83 -18.73
C SER A 128 0.55 7.09 -19.74
N GLN A 129 -0.71 6.95 -19.37
CA GLN A 129 -1.84 6.59 -20.24
C GLN A 129 -2.88 7.70 -20.14
N ALA A 130 -3.88 7.70 -21.01
CA ALA A 130 -4.94 8.70 -21.00
C ALA A 130 -6.33 8.04 -20.93
N LEU A 131 -7.26 8.64 -20.22
CA LEU A 131 -8.67 8.27 -20.20
C LEU A 131 -9.48 9.47 -20.69
N VAL A 132 -10.16 9.30 -21.81
CA VAL A 132 -11.07 10.31 -22.38
C VAL A 132 -12.48 10.01 -21.93
N VAL A 133 -13.18 10.98 -21.36
CA VAL A 133 -14.47 10.79 -20.70
C VAL A 133 -15.47 11.85 -21.15
N ASN A 134 -16.64 11.42 -21.63
CA ASN A 134 -17.82 12.29 -21.80
C ASN A 134 -19.04 11.79 -21.01
N LEU A 135 -18.80 10.91 -20.02
CA LEU A 135 -19.78 10.19 -19.18
C LEU A 135 -20.68 9.17 -19.90
N ASN A 136 -20.79 9.19 -21.23
CA ASN A 136 -21.35 8.07 -22.01
C ASN A 136 -20.27 7.06 -22.40
N HIS A 137 -19.10 7.57 -22.76
CA HIS A 137 -17.97 6.79 -23.21
C HIS A 137 -16.76 7.06 -22.31
N PHE A 138 -16.05 5.98 -21.99
CA PHE A 138 -14.80 6.00 -21.22
C PHE A 138 -13.73 5.30 -22.05
N ILE A 139 -12.90 6.07 -22.75
CA ILE A 139 -11.94 5.53 -23.72
C ILE A 139 -10.53 5.61 -23.15
N LEU A 140 -9.95 4.44 -22.87
CA LEU A 140 -8.55 4.32 -22.47
C LEU A 140 -7.65 4.38 -23.71
N VAL A 141 -6.72 5.33 -23.73
CA VAL A 141 -5.68 5.48 -24.74
C VAL A 141 -4.31 5.16 -24.12
N PHE A 142 -3.59 4.22 -24.70
CA PHE A 142 -2.34 3.72 -24.14
C PHE A 142 -1.35 3.26 -25.21
N PHE A 143 -0.05 3.35 -24.90
CA PHE A 143 1.02 2.78 -25.71
C PHE A 143 1.32 1.35 -25.28
N ASP A 144 1.21 0.40 -26.20
CA ASP A 144 1.41 -1.04 -25.95
C ASP A 144 2.87 -1.51 -26.11
N GLY A 145 3.79 -0.59 -26.43
CA GLY A 145 5.19 -0.87 -26.73
C GLY A 145 5.52 -0.80 -28.24
N LYS A 146 4.52 -0.83 -29.11
CA LYS A 146 4.66 -0.70 -30.57
C LYS A 146 3.90 0.49 -31.12
N ASP A 147 2.65 0.67 -30.69
CA ASP A 147 1.74 1.69 -31.22
C ASP A 147 0.78 2.19 -30.13
N VAL A 148 0.09 3.29 -30.42
CA VAL A 148 -0.98 3.79 -29.56
C VAL A 148 -2.27 3.03 -29.88
N LYS A 149 -2.92 2.53 -28.84
CA LYS A 149 -4.18 1.80 -28.89
C LYS A 149 -5.23 2.52 -28.06
N ASN A 150 -6.49 2.35 -28.46
CA ASN A 150 -7.64 2.77 -27.68
C ASN A 150 -8.48 1.54 -27.29
N LYS A 151 -9.12 1.59 -26.13
CA LYS A 151 -10.05 0.59 -25.63
C LYS A 151 -11.19 1.29 -24.92
N GLU A 152 -12.42 1.02 -25.34
CA GLU A 152 -13.60 1.43 -24.59
C GLU A 152 -13.75 0.60 -23.32
N LEU A 153 -14.00 1.29 -22.21
CA LEU A 153 -14.21 0.71 -20.88
C LEU A 153 -15.65 0.96 -20.46
N THR A 154 -16.22 -0.02 -19.76
CA THR A 154 -17.42 0.23 -18.96
C THR A 154 -17.13 1.21 -17.84
N ILE A 155 -18.17 1.84 -17.28
CA ILE A 155 -18.05 2.72 -16.12
C ILE A 155 -17.35 1.99 -14.96
N ALA A 156 -17.73 0.73 -14.71
CA ALA A 156 -17.10 -0.10 -13.67
C ALA A 156 -15.62 -0.36 -13.95
N GLU A 157 -15.24 -0.71 -15.19
CA GLU A 157 -13.83 -0.90 -15.57
C GLU A 157 -13.02 0.38 -15.44
N SER A 158 -13.58 1.54 -15.80
CA SER A 158 -12.90 2.84 -15.67
C SER A 158 -12.67 3.23 -14.21
N CYS A 159 -13.69 3.03 -13.35
CA CYS A 159 -13.58 3.23 -11.91
C CYS A 159 -12.53 2.32 -11.29
N LYS A 160 -12.50 1.05 -11.73
CA LYS A 160 -11.48 0.09 -11.31
C LYS A 160 -10.09 0.50 -11.78
N LEU A 161 -9.92 0.94 -13.03
CA LEU A 161 -8.64 1.44 -13.55
C LEU A 161 -8.12 2.60 -12.70
N ILE A 162 -8.95 3.60 -12.43
CA ILE A 162 -8.59 4.75 -11.59
C ILE A 162 -8.16 4.28 -10.19
N SER A 163 -8.94 3.39 -9.59
CA SER A 163 -8.64 2.83 -8.26
C SER A 163 -7.33 2.06 -8.25
N ASP A 164 -7.12 1.19 -9.25
CA ASP A 164 -5.91 0.37 -9.38
C ASP A 164 -4.67 1.26 -9.56
N ILE A 165 -4.76 2.38 -10.30
CA ILE A 165 -3.66 3.33 -10.46
C ILE A 165 -3.33 4.08 -9.18
N VAL A 166 -4.33 4.43 -8.37
CA VAL A 166 -4.14 5.22 -7.15
C VAL A 166 -3.75 4.38 -5.94
N PHE A 167 -4.33 3.19 -5.82
CA PHE A 167 -4.20 2.31 -4.65
C PHE A 167 -3.38 1.04 -4.91
N GLY A 168 -2.97 0.78 -6.16
CA GLY A 168 -2.46 -0.51 -6.58
C GLY A 168 -3.59 -1.49 -6.89
N LYS A 169 -3.29 -2.48 -7.74
CA LYS A 169 -4.26 -3.47 -8.19
C LYS A 169 -4.64 -4.42 -7.05
N LYS A 170 -5.81 -4.25 -6.43
CA LYS A 170 -6.28 -5.17 -5.37
C LYS A 170 -6.34 -6.60 -5.90
N ILE A 171 -5.50 -7.49 -5.37
CA ILE A 171 -5.70 -8.93 -5.51
C ILE A 171 -6.83 -9.34 -4.57
N SER A 172 -7.90 -9.90 -5.12
CA SER A 172 -8.86 -10.68 -4.35
C SER A 172 -8.19 -11.99 -3.90
N ILE A 173 -7.53 -11.98 -2.75
CA ILE A 173 -6.96 -13.18 -2.13
C ILE A 173 -8.13 -13.97 -1.52
N LYS A 174 -8.19 -15.30 -1.73
CA LYS A 174 -9.19 -16.15 -1.07
C LYS A 174 -8.85 -16.32 0.41
N ILE A 175 -9.86 -16.44 1.27
CA ILE A 175 -9.67 -16.67 2.72
C ILE A 175 -8.77 -17.90 3.01
N GLU A 176 -8.86 -18.95 2.21
CA GLU A 176 -7.99 -20.13 2.30
C GLU A 176 -6.50 -19.79 2.08
N ASP A 177 -6.21 -18.89 1.15
CA ASP A 177 -4.85 -18.42 0.87
C ASP A 177 -4.32 -17.54 2.01
N ILE A 178 -5.18 -16.70 2.60
CA ILE A 178 -4.88 -15.90 3.80
C ILE A 178 -4.47 -16.81 4.97
N ASN A 179 -5.26 -17.84 5.25
CA ASN A 179 -4.97 -18.81 6.32
C ASN A 179 -3.65 -19.54 6.09
N LYS A 180 -3.38 -19.91 4.83
CA LYS A 180 -2.15 -20.61 4.45
C LYS A 180 -0.90 -19.74 4.63
N ILE A 181 -0.93 -18.50 4.12
CA ILE A 181 0.19 -17.55 4.26
C ILE A 181 0.42 -17.25 5.75
N THR A 182 -0.65 -17.02 6.50
CA THR A 182 -0.55 -16.76 7.94
C THR A 182 0.07 -17.95 8.67
N LYS A 183 -0.41 -19.17 8.43
CA LYS A 183 0.14 -20.40 9.04
C LYS A 183 1.61 -20.58 8.68
N GLN A 184 1.99 -20.29 7.45
CA GLN A 184 3.37 -20.36 7.00
C GLN A 184 4.27 -19.36 7.75
N PHE A 185 3.86 -18.08 7.80
CA PHE A 185 4.55 -17.03 8.54
C PHE A 185 4.77 -17.42 10.00
N TYR A 186 3.73 -17.93 10.67
CA TYR A 186 3.81 -18.35 12.06
C TYR A 186 4.73 -19.53 12.30
N ASN A 187 4.64 -20.56 11.47
CA ASN A 187 5.47 -21.75 11.64
C ASN A 187 6.95 -21.37 11.49
N GLN A 188 7.27 -20.49 10.55
CA GLN A 188 8.63 -19.98 10.38
C GLN A 188 9.07 -19.11 11.56
N PHE A 189 8.25 -18.14 11.97
CA PHE A 189 8.50 -17.29 13.13
C PHE A 189 8.75 -18.11 14.40
N TYR A 190 7.87 -19.07 14.69
CA TYR A 190 7.98 -19.96 15.83
C TYR A 190 9.27 -20.78 15.78
N ALA A 191 9.59 -21.38 14.62
CA ALA A 191 10.80 -22.18 14.45
C ALA A 191 12.08 -21.34 14.61
N ILE A 192 12.07 -20.07 14.19
CA ILE A 192 13.20 -19.16 14.41
C ILE A 192 13.41 -18.89 15.91
N ILE A 193 12.32 -18.67 16.67
CA ILE A 193 12.40 -18.36 18.09
C ILE A 193 12.75 -19.58 18.95
N HIS A 194 12.06 -20.70 18.72
CA HIS A 194 12.11 -21.88 19.60
C HIS A 194 12.86 -23.08 19.00
N GLY A 195 13.17 -23.05 17.70
CA GLY A 195 13.61 -24.23 16.97
C GLY A 195 12.43 -25.04 16.44
N GLY A 196 12.70 -26.05 15.63
CA GLY A 196 11.69 -26.90 15.01
C GLY A 196 11.81 -26.94 13.49
N VAL A 197 10.67 -27.14 12.82
CA VAL A 197 10.61 -27.37 11.38
C VAL A 197 9.54 -26.47 10.77
N TYR A 198 9.84 -25.87 9.63
CA TYR A 198 8.87 -25.13 8.82
C TYR A 198 9.10 -25.37 7.33
N ILE A 199 8.10 -24.99 6.52
CA ILE A 199 8.19 -25.01 5.06
C ILE A 199 8.32 -23.55 4.60
N ASN A 200 9.42 -23.20 3.95
CA ASN A 200 9.65 -21.83 3.48
C ASN A 200 8.79 -21.51 2.24
N ILE A 201 8.82 -20.25 1.79
CA ILE A 201 8.08 -19.78 0.60
C ILE A 201 8.43 -20.54 -0.69
N LYS A 202 9.63 -21.13 -0.76
CA LYS A 202 10.09 -21.98 -1.87
C LYS A 202 9.64 -23.45 -1.76
N LYS A 203 8.81 -23.77 -0.77
CA LYS A 203 8.32 -25.12 -0.43
C LYS A 203 9.42 -26.08 0.04
N GLU A 204 10.51 -25.55 0.56
CA GLU A 204 11.62 -26.32 1.11
C GLU A 204 11.40 -26.55 2.61
N ARG A 205 11.68 -27.77 3.07
CA ARG A 205 11.61 -28.13 4.50
C ARG A 205 12.89 -27.67 5.19
N ILE A 206 12.76 -26.71 6.10
CA ILE A 206 13.87 -26.15 6.89
C ILE A 206 13.80 -26.69 8.32
N ILE A 207 14.96 -27.02 8.90
CA ILE A 207 15.09 -27.50 10.28
C ILE A 207 15.98 -26.51 11.04
N ILE A 208 15.50 -25.98 12.16
CA ILE A 208 16.27 -25.19 13.11
C ILE A 208 16.42 -26.01 14.38
N ASN A 209 17.65 -26.41 14.72
CA ASN A 209 17.87 -27.10 16.00
C ASN A 209 17.56 -26.16 17.16
N GLU A 210 17.11 -26.70 18.29
CA GLU A 210 16.81 -25.91 19.50
C GLU A 210 18.01 -25.06 19.94
N LYS A 211 19.24 -25.61 19.86
CA LYS A 211 20.49 -24.87 20.15
C LYS A 211 20.75 -23.68 19.22
N ASP A 212 20.11 -23.66 18.05
CA ASP A 212 20.26 -22.63 17.02
C ASP A 212 19.04 -21.67 16.96
N SER A 213 18.13 -21.79 17.94
CA SER A 213 16.97 -20.93 18.10
C SER A 213 17.31 -19.63 18.84
N ILE A 214 16.54 -18.57 18.64
CA ILE A 214 16.82 -17.27 19.27
C ILE A 214 16.72 -17.36 20.80
N ILE A 215 15.75 -18.11 21.33
CA ILE A 215 15.53 -18.20 22.78
C ILE A 215 16.74 -18.79 23.52
N ASN A 216 17.46 -19.72 22.88
CA ASN A 216 18.67 -20.34 23.42
C ASN A 216 19.96 -19.57 23.07
N ASN A 217 19.86 -18.46 22.32
CA ASN A 217 21.00 -17.62 21.92
C ASN A 217 20.82 -16.16 22.33
N LEU A 218 20.12 -15.93 23.45
CA LEU A 218 20.15 -14.64 24.13
C LEU A 218 21.42 -14.51 24.99
N ILE A 219 22.00 -13.32 25.00
CA ILE A 219 23.17 -12.96 25.81
C ILE A 219 22.66 -12.28 27.09
N TYR A 220 23.24 -12.66 28.23
CA TYR A 220 22.88 -12.16 29.58
C TYR A 220 21.43 -12.47 29.99
N ALA A 221 20.88 -13.57 29.48
CA ALA A 221 19.50 -13.98 29.73
C ALA A 221 19.32 -15.02 30.85
N ASP A 222 20.40 -15.46 31.51
CA ASP A 222 20.34 -16.52 32.54
C ASP A 222 19.45 -16.17 33.73
N ARG A 223 19.23 -14.87 33.97
CA ARG A 223 18.36 -14.33 35.01
C ARG A 223 16.87 -14.30 34.63
N LEU A 224 16.55 -14.59 33.38
CA LEU A 224 15.17 -14.61 32.89
C LEU A 224 14.65 -16.04 32.85
N ASN A 225 13.40 -16.21 33.29
CA ASN A 225 12.63 -17.39 32.95
C ASN A 225 12.28 -17.38 31.45
N GLU A 226 11.82 -18.52 30.94
CA GLU A 226 11.45 -18.67 29.52
C GLU A 226 10.41 -17.62 29.08
N GLU A 227 9.41 -17.33 29.92
CA GLU A 227 8.40 -16.30 29.63
C GLU A 227 9.03 -14.92 29.40
N GLY A 228 9.98 -14.51 30.26
CA GLY A 228 10.68 -13.24 30.11
C GLY A 228 11.58 -13.18 28.87
N LYS A 229 12.20 -14.30 28.49
CA LYS A 229 12.96 -14.40 27.23
C LYS A 229 12.04 -14.22 26.02
N VAL A 230 10.89 -14.90 26.01
CA VAL A 230 9.88 -14.80 24.95
C VAL A 230 9.35 -13.37 24.83
N GLU A 231 8.97 -12.74 25.95
CA GLU A 231 8.48 -11.37 25.96
C GLU A 231 9.51 -10.40 25.36
N PHE A 232 10.79 -10.54 25.73
CA PHE A 232 11.87 -9.74 25.16
C PHE A 232 12.01 -9.94 23.65
N ILE A 233 12.07 -11.19 23.18
CA ILE A 233 12.22 -11.51 21.75
C ILE A 233 11.04 -10.93 20.94
N TYR A 234 9.81 -11.12 21.44
CA TYR A 234 8.63 -10.60 20.76
C TYR A 234 8.60 -9.07 20.75
N SER A 235 9.15 -8.39 21.76
CA SER A 235 9.24 -6.93 21.76
C SER A 235 10.14 -6.41 20.64
N ILE A 236 11.29 -7.07 20.41
CA ILE A 236 12.19 -6.75 19.31
C ILE A 236 11.50 -7.06 17.97
N PHE A 237 10.94 -8.26 17.85
CA PHE A 237 10.27 -8.68 16.63
C PHE A 237 9.12 -7.75 16.23
N ASN A 238 8.25 -7.40 17.17
CA ASN A 238 7.11 -6.52 16.92
C ASN A 238 7.55 -5.12 16.46
N ARG A 239 8.69 -4.62 16.95
CA ARG A 239 9.26 -3.34 16.47
C ARG A 239 9.80 -3.48 15.05
N LEU A 240 10.54 -4.55 14.78
CA LEU A 240 11.14 -4.80 13.46
C LEU A 240 10.09 -5.05 12.38
N ILE A 241 9.06 -5.86 12.65
CA ILE A 241 7.96 -6.07 11.71
C ILE A 241 7.21 -4.76 11.45
N PHE A 242 6.98 -3.94 12.49
CA PHE A 242 6.34 -2.65 12.32
C PHE A 242 7.15 -1.70 11.44
N ILE A 243 8.47 -1.61 11.65
CA ILE A 243 9.36 -0.83 10.79
C ILE A 243 9.32 -1.35 9.35
N LYS A 244 9.38 -2.67 9.14
CA LYS A 244 9.29 -3.28 7.81
C LYS A 244 7.98 -2.91 7.11
N ILE A 245 6.86 -2.92 7.82
CA ILE A 245 5.55 -2.52 7.28
C ILE A 245 5.58 -1.06 6.82
N LEU A 246 6.15 -0.16 7.63
CA LEU A 246 6.21 1.25 7.23
C LEU A 246 7.15 1.48 6.04
N ILE A 247 8.25 0.74 5.94
CA ILE A 247 9.15 0.75 4.77
C ILE A 247 8.38 0.28 3.53
N ASP A 248 7.68 -0.84 3.61
CA ASP A 248 6.92 -1.39 2.47
C ASP A 248 5.75 -0.49 2.04
N TRP A 249 5.23 0.33 2.95
CA TRP A 249 4.18 1.32 2.66
C TRP A 249 4.72 2.67 2.19
N ASP A 250 6.03 2.81 2.02
CA ASP A 250 6.71 4.07 1.64
C ASP A 250 6.43 5.21 2.65
N LEU A 251 6.18 4.85 3.91
CA LEU A 251 5.96 5.78 5.04
C LEU A 251 7.21 5.95 5.90
N PHE A 252 8.30 5.27 5.55
CA PHE A 252 9.53 5.19 6.33
C PHE A 252 10.72 5.05 5.40
N PRO A 253 11.83 5.78 5.62
CA PRO A 253 13.02 5.64 4.79
C PRO A 253 13.58 4.22 4.91
N ASP A 254 13.96 3.61 3.78
CA ASP A 254 14.51 2.25 3.80
C ASP A 254 15.92 2.23 4.40
N ILE A 255 16.00 1.89 5.69
CA ILE A 255 17.24 1.74 6.45
C ILE A 255 17.75 0.29 6.47
N SER A 256 17.12 -0.64 5.73
CA SER A 256 17.42 -2.08 5.79
C SER A 256 18.86 -2.35 5.35
N GLN A 257 19.31 -1.70 4.28
CA GLN A 257 20.68 -1.83 3.79
C GLN A 257 21.70 -1.27 4.78
N TYR A 258 21.37 -0.18 5.49
CA TYR A 258 22.22 0.37 6.54
C TYR A 258 22.38 -0.65 7.68
N LEU A 259 21.26 -1.12 8.24
CA LEU A 259 21.28 -2.08 9.36
C LEU A 259 22.04 -3.36 9.03
N ARG A 260 21.98 -3.85 7.78
CA ARG A 260 22.76 -5.02 7.33
C ARG A 260 24.27 -4.80 7.24
N ARG A 261 24.71 -3.54 7.05
CA ARG A 261 26.14 -3.19 6.96
C ARG A 261 26.74 -2.86 8.32
N VAL A 262 25.91 -2.61 9.34
CA VAL A 262 26.38 -2.36 10.69
C VAL A 262 27.19 -3.58 11.18
N PRO A 263 28.43 -3.37 11.68
CA PRO A 263 29.22 -4.45 12.24
C PRO A 263 28.46 -5.21 13.35
N GLU A 264 28.60 -6.53 13.40
CA GLU A 264 27.83 -7.39 14.33
C GLU A 264 27.87 -6.91 15.80
N HIS A 265 29.02 -6.39 16.26
CA HIS A 265 29.18 -5.91 17.63
C HIS A 265 28.48 -4.57 17.92
N LEU A 266 28.04 -3.84 16.89
CA LEU A 266 27.36 -2.54 16.99
C LEU A 266 25.85 -2.63 16.74
N ILE A 267 25.34 -3.73 16.18
CA ILE A 267 23.93 -3.82 15.76
C ILE A 267 22.93 -3.54 16.87
N HIS A 268 23.22 -3.94 18.11
CA HIS A 268 22.36 -3.65 19.24
C HIS A 268 22.36 -2.18 19.63
N THR A 269 23.51 -1.52 19.55
CA THR A 269 23.61 -0.08 19.77
C THR A 269 22.78 0.67 18.73
N GLU A 270 22.88 0.25 17.47
CA GLU A 270 22.11 0.83 16.37
C GLU A 270 20.61 0.60 16.51
N LEU A 271 20.18 -0.62 16.85
CA LEU A 271 18.77 -0.90 17.14
C LEU A 271 18.26 -0.13 18.36
N ASN A 272 19.06 0.04 19.40
CA ASN A 272 18.69 0.84 20.56
C ASN A 272 18.56 2.33 20.21
N ASN A 273 19.46 2.87 19.38
CA ASN A 273 19.36 4.23 18.88
C ASN A 273 18.07 4.38 18.05
N LEU A 274 17.84 3.49 17.08
CA LEU A 274 16.63 3.47 16.26
C LEU A 274 15.35 3.41 17.11
N PHE A 275 15.21 2.40 17.97
CA PHE A 275 13.99 2.18 18.73
C PHE A 275 13.74 3.27 19.77
N PHE A 276 14.75 3.59 20.58
CA PHE A 276 14.55 4.35 21.82
C PHE A 276 15.01 5.79 21.75
N LYS A 277 15.83 6.16 20.76
CA LYS A 277 16.33 7.53 20.59
C LYS A 277 15.88 8.19 19.29
N THR A 278 15.38 7.43 18.33
CA THR A 278 14.83 7.96 17.08
C THR A 278 13.30 7.83 17.06
N LEU A 279 12.77 6.60 17.08
CA LEU A 279 11.33 6.35 16.92
C LEU A 279 10.49 6.76 18.13
N ALA A 280 11.10 6.73 19.32
CA ALA A 280 10.47 7.09 20.58
C ALA A 280 10.74 8.53 21.05
N VAL A 281 11.53 9.31 20.30
CA VAL A 281 11.92 10.69 20.67
C VAL A 281 11.65 11.64 19.51
N LYS A 282 11.08 12.81 19.82
CA LYS A 282 10.77 13.83 18.83
C LYS A 282 12.02 14.33 18.13
N GLU A 283 11.90 14.69 16.86
CA GLU A 283 13.01 15.16 16.01
C GLU A 283 13.84 16.27 16.66
N GLU A 284 13.18 17.27 17.26
CA GLU A 284 13.83 18.39 17.96
C GLU A 284 14.68 18.00 19.20
N GLU A 285 14.45 16.82 19.78
CA GLU A 285 15.10 16.34 21.01
C GLU A 285 16.21 15.31 20.72
N ARG A 286 16.42 14.95 19.46
CA ARG A 286 17.40 13.93 19.06
C ARG A 286 18.82 14.47 19.09
N VAL A 287 19.75 13.68 19.63
CA VAL A 287 21.17 14.04 19.74
C VAL A 287 22.05 12.83 19.44
N ASN A 288 23.13 13.05 18.68
CA ASN A 288 24.15 12.02 18.36
C ASN A 288 23.57 10.75 17.73
N LEU A 289 22.80 10.89 16.65
CA LEU A 289 22.29 9.78 15.85
C LEU A 289 23.08 9.62 14.54
N PRO A 290 23.13 8.40 13.97
CA PRO A 290 23.59 8.19 12.60
C PRO A 290 22.85 9.07 11.59
N GLU A 291 23.53 9.45 10.50
CA GLU A 291 22.95 10.30 9.45
C GLU A 291 21.74 9.62 8.79
N GLU A 292 21.77 8.29 8.67
CA GLU A 292 20.70 7.47 8.12
C GLU A 292 19.39 7.53 8.93
N PHE A 293 19.44 8.02 10.17
CA PHE A 293 18.28 8.17 11.05
C PHE A 293 17.70 9.58 11.08
N ILE A 294 18.26 10.53 10.33
CA ILE A 294 17.80 11.93 10.32
C ILE A 294 16.36 12.01 9.78
N ASP A 295 16.09 11.36 8.66
CA ASP A 295 14.78 11.38 7.98
C ASP A 295 13.77 10.39 8.58
N VAL A 296 14.13 9.68 9.66
CA VAL A 296 13.25 8.71 10.30
C VAL A 296 12.19 9.43 11.14
N PRO A 297 10.88 9.23 10.89
CA PRO A 297 9.83 9.95 11.61
C PRO A 297 9.73 9.53 13.07
N PHE A 298 9.25 10.45 13.91
CA PHE A 298 8.83 10.12 15.28
C PHE A 298 7.49 9.40 15.27
N LEU A 299 7.38 8.27 15.99
CA LEU A 299 6.18 7.42 15.94
C LEU A 299 5.40 7.31 17.25
N ASN A 300 5.88 7.87 18.36
CA ASN A 300 5.29 7.93 19.72
C ASN A 300 4.27 6.85 20.16
N GLY A 301 4.38 5.63 19.63
CA GLY A 301 3.52 4.51 19.97
C GLY A 301 4.12 3.77 21.15
N GLY A 302 3.26 3.24 22.04
CA GLY A 302 3.72 2.43 23.17
C GLY A 302 4.68 1.30 22.79
N LEU A 303 4.66 0.85 21.53
CA LEU A 303 5.54 -0.15 20.95
C LEU A 303 7.04 0.19 21.06
N PHE A 304 7.43 1.45 20.89
CA PHE A 304 8.84 1.86 20.89
C PHE A 304 9.35 2.34 22.24
N ARG A 305 8.51 2.30 23.28
CA ARG A 305 8.99 2.48 24.67
C ARG A 305 9.64 1.19 25.15
N LYS A 306 10.65 1.31 26.02
CA LYS A 306 11.25 0.15 26.70
C LYS A 306 10.18 -0.57 27.52
N THR A 307 10.10 -1.88 27.37
CA THR A 307 9.30 -2.75 28.26
C THR A 307 9.92 -2.79 29.65
N ASP A 308 9.19 -3.33 30.63
CA ASP A 308 9.73 -3.45 31.98
C ASP A 308 10.88 -4.47 32.06
N ILE A 309 10.87 -5.49 31.21
CA ILE A 309 12.02 -6.40 31.04
C ILE A 309 13.23 -5.63 30.54
N GLU A 310 13.10 -4.81 29.48
CA GLU A 310 14.22 -4.05 28.93
C GLU A 310 14.76 -2.98 29.88
N LYS A 311 13.90 -2.40 30.72
CA LYS A 311 14.31 -1.44 31.76
C LYS A 311 15.13 -2.12 32.86
N LYS A 312 14.69 -3.29 33.31
CA LYS A 312 15.36 -4.07 34.39
C LYS A 312 16.62 -4.78 33.89
N ASN A 313 16.74 -5.02 32.60
CA ASN A 313 17.77 -5.86 31.98
C ASN A 313 18.43 -5.12 30.80
N GLN A 314 19.18 -4.04 31.06
CA GLN A 314 19.68 -3.14 30.01
C GLN A 314 20.77 -3.75 29.12
N ASP A 315 21.46 -4.77 29.62
CA ASP A 315 22.50 -5.55 28.95
C ASP A 315 21.92 -6.76 28.18
N LEU A 316 20.62 -7.03 28.27
CA LEU A 316 19.99 -8.15 27.57
C LEU A 316 20.03 -7.96 26.05
N MET A 317 20.54 -8.96 25.33
CA MET A 317 20.77 -8.87 23.88
C MET A 317 20.42 -10.19 23.19
N VAL A 318 19.92 -10.14 21.96
CA VAL A 318 19.90 -11.31 21.06
C VAL A 318 21.32 -11.48 20.51
N ASN A 319 21.87 -12.68 20.38
CA ASN A 319 23.18 -12.80 19.72
C ASN A 319 23.09 -12.27 18.26
N PRO A 320 23.97 -11.34 17.82
CA PRO A 320 23.91 -10.70 16.50
C PRO A 320 23.74 -11.67 15.33
N LYS A 321 24.42 -12.83 15.40
CA LYS A 321 24.31 -13.89 14.38
C LYS A 321 22.88 -14.36 14.16
N TYR A 322 22.07 -14.40 15.22
CA TYR A 322 20.68 -14.87 15.18
C TYR A 322 19.69 -13.73 14.91
N LEU A 323 20.08 -12.48 15.19
CA LEU A 323 19.32 -11.30 14.79
C LEU A 323 19.21 -11.18 13.27
N THR A 324 20.27 -11.52 12.52
CA THR A 324 20.24 -11.58 11.05
C THR A 324 19.15 -12.51 10.53
N LYS A 325 18.86 -13.63 11.23
CA LYS A 325 17.76 -14.52 10.85
C LYS A 325 16.39 -13.85 10.92
N ILE A 326 16.19 -12.88 11.83
CA ILE A 326 14.95 -12.10 11.89
C ILE A 326 14.87 -11.16 10.68
N PHE A 327 15.96 -10.49 10.32
CA PHE A 327 15.99 -9.61 9.15
C PHE A 327 15.72 -10.39 7.86
N ASP A 328 16.40 -11.52 7.67
CA ASP A 328 16.21 -12.39 6.50
C ASP A 328 14.75 -12.90 6.44
N PHE A 329 14.20 -13.32 7.57
CA PHE A 329 12.79 -13.72 7.66
C PHE A 329 11.84 -12.60 7.25
N LEU A 330 12.01 -11.39 7.77
CA LEU A 330 11.12 -10.26 7.45
C LEU A 330 11.21 -9.83 5.99
N GLU A 331 12.36 -10.02 5.35
CA GLU A 331 12.54 -9.73 3.92
C GLU A 331 11.94 -10.79 2.99
N GLU A 332 11.71 -12.02 3.47
CA GLU A 332 10.97 -13.03 2.69
C GLU A 332 9.51 -12.63 2.44
N TYR A 333 8.98 -11.67 3.22
CA TYR A 333 7.60 -11.19 3.11
C TYR A 333 7.56 -9.72 2.70
N SER A 334 6.57 -9.40 1.85
CA SER A 334 6.28 -8.03 1.42
C SER A 334 4.98 -7.57 2.06
N PHE A 335 5.00 -6.55 2.91
CA PHE A 335 3.84 -6.06 3.63
C PHE A 335 3.17 -4.92 2.86
N LEU A 336 2.49 -5.21 1.76
CA LEU A 336 1.82 -4.19 0.95
C LEU A 336 0.41 -3.89 1.48
N ALA A 337 -0.02 -2.63 1.49
CA ALA A 337 -1.37 -2.27 1.96
C ALA A 337 -2.49 -2.98 1.17
N ASN A 338 -2.24 -3.21 -0.12
CA ASN A 338 -3.01 -4.08 -1.02
C ASN A 338 -2.00 -5.07 -1.63
N GLY A 339 -2.06 -6.34 -1.23
CA GLY A 339 -1.09 -7.37 -1.62
C GLY A 339 -1.17 -7.73 -3.10
N ASP A 340 -0.03 -7.72 -3.79
CA ASP A 340 0.03 -7.90 -5.25
C ASP A 340 0.72 -9.20 -5.71
N ASP A 341 1.19 -10.04 -4.78
CA ASP A 341 1.82 -11.32 -5.07
C ASP A 341 1.49 -12.38 -4.01
N ASN A 342 1.67 -13.68 -4.34
CA ASN A 342 1.45 -14.82 -3.44
C ASN A 342 2.31 -14.80 -2.15
N SER A 343 3.33 -13.93 -2.05
CA SER A 343 4.17 -13.70 -0.87
C SER A 343 3.94 -12.34 -0.21
N SER A 344 2.93 -11.57 -0.67
CA SER A 344 2.58 -10.28 -0.09
C SER A 344 1.58 -10.45 1.06
N ILE A 345 1.96 -9.98 2.25
CA ILE A 345 1.09 -9.88 3.42
C ILE A 345 0.29 -8.58 3.29
N ASN A 346 -0.98 -8.69 2.90
CA ASN A 346 -1.89 -7.54 2.81
C ASN A 346 -2.40 -7.10 4.20
N SER A 347 -3.12 -5.97 4.26
CA SER A 347 -3.68 -5.45 5.52
C SER A 347 -4.60 -6.43 6.27
N GLU A 348 -5.29 -7.31 5.55
CA GLU A 348 -6.15 -8.36 6.12
C GLU A 348 -5.32 -9.50 6.74
N ILE A 349 -4.32 -10.03 6.00
CA ILE A 349 -3.36 -11.03 6.50
C ILE A 349 -2.59 -10.44 7.69
N LEU A 350 -2.22 -9.16 7.63
CA LEU A 350 -1.51 -8.47 8.70
C LEU A 350 -2.37 -8.35 9.96
N GLY A 351 -3.63 -7.95 9.81
CA GLY A 351 -4.59 -7.91 10.91
C GLY A 351 -4.74 -9.29 11.57
N TYR A 352 -4.85 -10.33 10.74
CA TYR A 352 -4.95 -11.72 11.21
C TYR A 352 -3.66 -12.22 11.88
N ILE A 353 -2.47 -11.84 11.39
CA ILE A 353 -1.19 -12.07 12.06
C ILE A 353 -1.16 -11.31 13.39
N PHE A 354 -1.55 -10.05 13.49
CA PHE A 354 -1.54 -9.39 14.79
C PHE A 354 -2.52 -10.03 15.79
N GLU A 355 -3.73 -10.37 15.34
CA GLU A 355 -4.76 -11.03 16.15
C GLU A 355 -4.29 -12.39 16.66
N LYS A 356 -3.79 -13.27 15.78
CA LYS A 356 -3.29 -14.60 16.17
C LYS A 356 -2.07 -14.53 17.09
N THR A 357 -1.24 -13.49 16.99
CA THR A 357 -0.09 -13.30 17.89
C THR A 357 -0.58 -12.94 19.28
N ILE A 358 -1.64 -12.13 19.37
CA ILE A 358 -2.29 -11.76 20.63
C ILE A 358 -3.04 -12.96 21.22
N GLU A 359 -3.79 -13.73 20.42
CA GLU A 359 -4.46 -14.95 20.86
C GLU A 359 -3.46 -16.00 21.35
N PHE A 360 -2.32 -16.16 20.68
CA PHE A 360 -1.23 -17.02 21.14
C PHE A 360 -0.69 -16.56 22.50
N ARG A 361 -0.52 -15.24 22.71
CA ARG A 361 -0.18 -14.67 24.03
C ARG A 361 -1.26 -14.90 25.09
N LYS A 362 -2.54 -14.95 24.71
CA LYS A 362 -3.67 -15.22 25.64
C LYS A 362 -3.82 -16.71 25.96
N GLY A 363 -3.60 -17.59 24.98
CA GLY A 363 -3.65 -19.06 25.14
C GLY A 363 -2.42 -19.65 25.85
N THR A 364 -1.36 -18.86 26.02
CA THR A 364 -0.13 -19.22 26.77
C THR A 364 -0.13 -18.70 28.22
N GLY A 365 -1.27 -18.26 28.74
CA GLY A 365 -1.37 -17.70 30.08
C GLY A 365 -0.80 -18.63 31.16
N SER A 366 0.26 -18.17 31.86
CA SER A 366 0.80 -18.71 33.12
C SER A 366 0.87 -20.25 33.21
N TYR A 367 2.10 -20.78 33.19
CA TYR A 367 2.44 -22.21 33.21
C TYR A 367 2.26 -22.93 31.87
N TYR A 368 3.38 -23.01 31.17
CA TYR A 368 3.75 -24.01 30.17
C TYR A 368 2.86 -25.26 30.19
N THR A 369 2.14 -25.53 29.10
CA THR A 369 1.93 -26.90 28.63
C THR A 369 1.86 -26.89 27.11
N HIS A 370 2.84 -27.57 26.54
CA HIS A 370 3.09 -27.70 25.11
C HIS A 370 2.14 -28.74 24.51
N THR A 371 0.85 -28.42 24.31
CA THR A 371 -0.10 -29.37 23.66
C THR A 371 -1.31 -28.72 22.99
N SER A 372 -1.13 -27.70 22.15
CA SER A 372 -2.24 -27.17 21.33
C SER A 372 -1.87 -26.84 19.88
N ILE A 373 -0.58 -26.95 19.51
CA ILE A 373 -0.14 -26.78 18.11
C ILE A 373 -0.46 -28.02 17.25
N CYS A 374 -0.77 -29.19 17.85
CA CYS A 374 -1.20 -30.37 17.09
C CYS A 374 -2.67 -30.30 16.64
N ASP A 375 -3.58 -29.77 17.46
CA ASP A 375 -5.02 -29.87 17.14
C ASP A 375 -5.43 -28.92 16.00
N PHE A 376 -4.78 -27.75 15.88
CA PHE A 376 -5.05 -26.82 14.77
C PHE A 376 -4.37 -27.22 13.44
N MET A 377 -3.44 -28.20 13.45
CA MET A 377 -2.81 -28.68 12.23
C MET A 377 -3.50 -29.90 11.60
N CYS A 378 -4.42 -30.55 12.31
CA CYS A 378 -5.05 -31.80 11.87
C CYS A 378 -6.53 -31.68 11.45
N GLU A 379 -7.16 -30.51 11.54
CA GLU A 379 -8.50 -30.29 10.95
C GLU A 379 -8.48 -29.16 9.92
N SER A 380 -8.24 -29.54 8.66
CA SER A 380 -8.83 -29.00 7.42
C SER A 380 -8.29 -29.78 6.23
#